data_AF-K5BDH0-F1
#
_entry.id   AF-K5BDH0-F1
#
_cell.length_a   1.000
_cell.length_b   1.000
_cell.length_c   1.000
_cell.angle_alpha   90.00
_cell.angle_beta   90.00
_cell.angle_gamma   90.00
#
_symmetry.space_group_name_H-M   'P 1'
#
loop_
_entity.id
_entity.type
_entity.pdbx_description
1 polymer ?
#
loop_
_entity_poly.entity_id
_entity_poly.type
_entity_poly.pdbx_seq_one_letter_code
_entity_poly.pdbx_strand_id
1 'polypeptide(L)' 'MPQDEVFDDVPAADAAEQQRPLIEEVLDEEDSAVPPSAPDLEVPDADWQDQIQVVELDPDDGIPTD' A
#
# COMPACT_ATOMS: atom_id res chain seq x y z
N MET A 1 -16.48 -22.41 -8.04
CA MET A 1 -15.50 -21.98 -9.05
C MET A 1 -14.15 -22.50 -8.59
N PRO A 2 -13.36 -23.22 -9.41
CA PRO A 2 -11.95 -23.40 -9.09
C PRO A 2 -11.30 -22.01 -9.06
N GLN A 3 -10.46 -21.75 -8.06
CA GLN A 3 -9.71 -20.51 -7.95
C GLN A 3 -8.54 -20.66 -8.92
N ASP A 4 -8.70 -20.15 -10.15
CA ASP A 4 -7.56 -19.98 -11.03
C ASP A 4 -6.56 -19.09 -10.31
N GLU A 5 -5.47 -19.68 -9.87
CA GLU A 5 -4.36 -19.01 -9.19
C GLU A 5 -3.68 -18.12 -10.24
N VAL A 6 -4.23 -16.92 -10.44
CA VAL A 6 -3.63 -15.87 -11.25
C VAL A 6 -2.39 -15.37 -10.51
N PHE A 7 -1.27 -16.07 -10.69
CA PHE A 7 0.03 -15.49 -10.46
C PHE A 7 0.17 -14.33 -11.44
N ASP A 8 0.35 -13.13 -10.92
CA ASP A 8 0.64 -11.96 -11.74
C ASP A 8 1.92 -12.26 -12.55
N ASP A 9 1.84 -12.15 -13.88
CA ASP A 9 3.00 -12.33 -14.78
C ASP A 9 3.86 -11.07 -14.69
N VAL A 10 4.53 -10.91 -13.56
CA VAL A 10 5.45 -9.79 -13.35
C VAL A 10 6.65 -9.98 -14.28
N PRO A 11 7.00 -9.00 -15.12
CA PRO A 11 8.14 -9.12 -16.02
C PRO A 11 9.41 -9.50 -15.26
N ALA A 12 10.20 -10.42 -15.82
CA ALA A 12 11.41 -10.92 -15.17
C ALA A 12 12.41 -9.82 -14.80
N ALA A 13 12.39 -8.68 -15.51
CA ALA A 13 13.18 -7.50 -15.18
C ALA A 13 12.74 -6.86 -13.86
N ASP A 14 11.44 -6.65 -13.67
CA ASP A 14 10.87 -6.04 -12.45
C ASP A 14 11.06 -6.98 -11.25
N ALA A 15 10.84 -8.29 -11.45
CA ALA A 15 11.09 -9.30 -10.43
C ALA A 15 12.57 -9.33 -9.98
N ALA A 16 13.51 -9.10 -10.90
CA ALA A 16 14.93 -9.01 -10.61
C ALA A 16 15.29 -7.75 -9.80
N GLU A 17 14.63 -6.63 -10.07
CA GLU A 17 14.79 -5.36 -9.34
C GLU A 17 14.23 -5.42 -7.91
N GLN A 18 13.21 -6.23 -7.68
CA GLN A 18 12.60 -6.45 -6.36
C GLN A 18 13.34 -7.47 -5.48
N GLN A 19 14.36 -8.14 -6.02
CA GLN A 19 15.16 -9.08 -5.23
C GLN A 19 16.01 -8.32 -4.21
N ARG A 20 15.61 -8.37 -2.94
CA ARG A 20 16.48 -7.96 -1.84
C ARG A 20 17.43 -9.12 -1.50
N PRO A 21 18.69 -8.85 -1.18
CA PRO A 21 19.58 -9.88 -0.64
C PRO A 21 18.91 -10.49 0.59
N LEU A 22 18.98 -11.82 0.73
CA LEU A 22 18.52 -12.49 1.94
C LEU A 22 19.41 -12.02 3.08
N ILE A 23 18.93 -11.03 3.82
CA ILE A 23 19.55 -10.53 5.03
C ILE A 23 19.17 -11.56 6.09
N GLU A 24 20.14 -12.05 6.87
CA GLU A 24 19.86 -12.78 8.10
C GLU A 24 18.82 -11.98 8.88
N GLU A 25 17.69 -12.61 9.25
CA GLU A 25 16.62 -11.96 10.00
C GLU A 25 17.25 -11.29 11.22
N VAL A 26 17.47 -9.98 11.12
CA VAL A 26 17.91 -9.17 12.24
C VAL A 26 16.78 -9.31 13.25
N LEU A 27 17.08 -9.93 14.38
CA LEU A 27 16.13 -10.06 15.49
C LEU A 27 15.53 -8.69 15.72
N ASP A 28 14.24 -8.55 15.44
CA ASP A 28 13.53 -7.32 15.67
C ASP A 28 13.44 -7.14 17.19
N GLU A 29 14.26 -6.24 17.73
CA GLU A 29 14.25 -5.92 19.16
C GLU A 29 12.87 -5.35 19.59
N GLU A 30 12.05 -4.86 18.66
CA GLU A 30 10.64 -4.51 18.91
C GLU A 30 9.69 -5.72 18.96
N ASP A 31 10.02 -6.88 18.37
CA ASP A 31 9.18 -8.11 18.48
C ASP A 31 9.08 -8.60 19.94
N SER A 32 10.10 -8.29 20.75
CA SER A 32 10.11 -8.57 22.19
C SER A 32 9.38 -7.52 23.02
N ALA A 33 8.97 -6.38 22.43
CA ALA A 33 8.28 -5.33 23.15
C ALA A 33 6.80 -5.74 23.36
N VAL A 34 6.40 -5.86 24.62
CA VAL A 34 4.97 -5.98 24.95
C VAL A 34 4.29 -4.67 24.54
N PRO A 35 3.31 -4.69 23.62
CA PRO A 35 2.64 -3.47 23.23
C PRO A 35 1.97 -2.88 24.48
N PRO A 36 2.07 -1.56 24.70
CA PRO A 36 1.28 -0.92 25.75
C PRO A 36 -0.19 -1.25 25.49
N SER A 37 -0.97 -1.47 26.55
CA SER A 37 -2.41 -1.69 26.42
C SER A 37 -2.97 -0.53 25.61
N ALA A 38 -3.34 -0.80 24.35
CA ALA A 38 -3.82 0.24 23.46
C ALA A 38 -5.06 0.85 24.14
N PRO A 39 -5.14 2.18 24.29
CA PRO A 39 -6.42 2.77 24.65
C PRO A 39 -7.45 2.34 23.60
N ASP A 40 -8.70 2.09 24.00
CA ASP A 40 -9.80 1.90 23.06
C ASP A 40 -9.83 3.13 22.16
N LEU A 41 -9.25 3.02 20.97
CA LEU A 41 -9.29 4.05 19.96
C LEU A 41 -10.73 4.06 19.48
N GLU A 42 -11.54 4.96 20.04
CA GLU A 42 -12.79 5.40 19.41
C GLU A 42 -12.39 6.10 18.11
N VAL A 43 -12.07 5.31 17.09
CA VAL A 43 -11.82 5.83 15.75
C VAL A 43 -13.17 6.37 15.29
N PRO A 44 -13.33 7.68 15.05
CA PRO A 44 -14.51 8.13 14.32
C PRO A 44 -14.57 7.32 13.01
N ASP A 45 -15.75 6.83 12.63
CA ASP A 45 -15.96 6.15 11.36
C ASP A 45 -15.26 6.94 10.28
N ALA A 46 -14.29 6.29 9.66
CA ALA A 46 -13.13 7.01 9.22
C ALA A 46 -13.45 7.99 8.08
N ASP A 47 -13.05 9.25 8.27
CA ASP A 47 -13.28 10.39 7.37
C ASP A 47 -12.70 10.19 5.95
N TRP A 48 -12.03 9.08 5.67
CA TRP A 48 -11.62 8.69 4.31
C TRP A 48 -12.82 8.41 3.39
N GLN A 49 -13.98 8.05 3.94
CA GLN A 49 -15.23 7.95 3.17
C GLN A 49 -15.80 9.32 2.80
N ASP A 50 -15.57 10.36 3.61
CA ASP A 50 -16.07 11.72 3.37
C ASP A 50 -15.18 12.52 2.39
N GLN A 51 -14.09 11.93 1.88
CA GLN A 51 -13.25 12.52 0.83
C GLN A 51 -13.85 12.40 -0.58
N ILE A 52 -15.17 12.51 -0.73
CA ILE A 52 -15.87 12.67 -2.02
C ILE A 52 -15.92 14.16 -2.39
N GLN A 53 -14.83 14.90 -2.16
CA GLN A 53 -14.79 16.29 -2.61
C GLN A 53 -14.53 16.29 -4.12
N VAL A 54 -15.44 16.89 -4.90
CA VAL A 54 -15.26 17.03 -6.35
C VAL A 54 -14.08 17.97 -6.57
N VAL A 55 -12.95 17.40 -6.98
CA VAL A 55 -11.79 18.18 -7.45
C VAL A 55 -12.13 18.68 -8.85
N GLU A 56 -12.19 19.99 -9.04
CA GLU A 56 -12.33 20.59 -10.37
C GLU A 56 -11.02 20.37 -11.14
N LEU A 57 -11.06 19.58 -12.22
CA LEU A 57 -9.93 19.44 -13.13
C LEU A 57 -9.77 20.73 -13.94
N ASP A 58 -8.54 21.22 -14.06
CA ASP A 58 -8.23 22.37 -14.90
C ASP A 58 -8.49 22.02 -16.38
N PRO A 59 -9.17 22.88 -17.16
CA PRO A 59 -9.45 22.61 -18.56
C PRO A 59 -8.19 22.45 -19.45
N ASP A 60 -7.02 22.92 -19.00
CA ASP A 60 -5.74 22.75 -19.69
C ASP A 60 -5.07 21.40 -19.40
N ASP A 61 -5.51 20.66 -18.37
CA ASP A 61 -4.92 19.37 -17.93
C ASP A 61 -5.06 18.24 -18.97
N GLY A 62 -5.97 18.41 -19.94
CA GLY A 62 -6.23 17.45 -21.01
C GLY A 62 -5.81 17.91 -22.41
N ILE A 63 -5.13 19.05 -22.56
CA ILE A 63 -4.71 19.56 -23.87
C ILE A 63 -3.23 19.19 -24.08
N PRO A 64 -2.90 18.12 -24.82
CA PRO A 64 -1.53 17.93 -25.27
C PRO A 64 -1.18 19.09 -26.21
N THR A 65 -0.29 19.96 -25.76
CA THR A 65 0.35 20.96 -26.62
C THR A 65 1.24 20.22 -27.61
N ASP A 66 0.85 20.19 -28.89
CA ASP A 66 1.66 19.77 -30.04
C ASP A 66 2.58 20.90 -30.50
#